data_AF-A0A897N083-F1
#
_entry.id   AF-A0A897N083-F1
#
_cell.length_a   1.000
_cell.length_b   1.000
_cell.length_c   1.000
_cell.angle_alpha   90.00
_cell.angle_beta   90.00
_cell.angle_gamma   90.00
#
_symmetry.space_group_name_H-M   'P 1'
#
loop_
_entity.id
_entity.type
_entity.pdbx_description
1 polymer ?
#
loop_
_entity_poly.entity_id
_entity_poly.type
_entity_poly.pdbx_seq_one_letter_code
_entity_poly.pdbx_strand_id
1 'polypeptide(L)'
;MEDAGLSVEVAGFGATSTEYIEGSGEENGFSKGAFDLYVPDRDAYVEVTGTDVPISPSSEMWVRPDKIEQIIAQRGEKMFVAHVLDSEELIRVIDLDPVTAKYLLATEDRRVRPTINGNREEYVAIRPTDPWVKPLTYLIEGLQN
;
A
#
# COMPACT_ATOMS: atom_id res chain seq x y z
N MET A 1 12.16 6.57 -21.16
CA MET A 1 12.12 5.93 -19.84
C MET A 1 13.43 5.20 -19.72
N GLU A 2 14.36 5.73 -18.92
CA GLU A 2 15.59 5.00 -18.60
C GLU A 2 15.21 3.86 -17.67
N ASP A 3 15.51 2.65 -18.12
CA ASP A 3 15.33 1.42 -17.35
C ASP A 3 16.35 1.45 -16.20
N ALA A 4 15.87 1.51 -14.96
CA ALA A 4 16.73 1.66 -13.77
C ALA A 4 17.61 0.41 -13.52
N GLY A 5 17.46 -0.66 -14.32
CA GLY A 5 18.21 -1.90 -14.19
C GLY A 5 17.85 -2.70 -12.95
N LEU A 6 16.72 -2.38 -12.30
CA LEU A 6 16.23 -3.05 -11.10
C LEU A 6 15.31 -4.20 -11.51
N SER A 7 15.51 -5.35 -10.87
CA SER A 7 14.56 -6.46 -10.97
C SER A 7 13.33 -6.18 -10.11
N VAL A 8 12.14 -6.41 -10.66
CA VAL A 8 10.85 -6.30 -9.96
C VAL A 8 10.12 -7.63 -10.11
N GLU A 9 9.78 -8.24 -8.98
CA GLU A 9 9.00 -9.46 -8.91
C GLU A 9 7.54 -9.13 -8.58
N VAL A 10 6.62 -9.66 -9.37
CA VAL A 10 5.17 -9.53 -9.13
C VAL A 10 4.78 -10.60 -8.11
N ALA A 11 4.31 -10.17 -6.95
CA ALA A 11 3.98 -11.04 -5.83
C ALA A 11 2.46 -11.13 -5.56
N GLY A 12 1.71 -10.09 -5.92
CA GLY A 12 0.27 -9.96 -5.61
C GLY A 12 -0.65 -10.61 -6.63
N PHE A 13 -1.78 -11.13 -6.14
CA PHE A 13 -2.85 -11.62 -7.01
C PHE A 13 -3.47 -10.47 -7.81
N GLY A 14 -3.43 -10.55 -9.14
CA GLY A 14 -3.99 -9.51 -10.01
C GLY A 14 -3.10 -8.27 -10.18
N ALA A 15 -1.90 -8.23 -9.59
CA ALA A 15 -1.00 -7.07 -9.62
C ALA A 15 -0.58 -6.61 -11.05
N THR A 16 -0.69 -7.49 -12.05
CA THR A 16 -0.46 -7.18 -13.47
C THR A 16 -1.69 -7.33 -14.36
N SER A 17 -2.84 -7.70 -13.78
CA SER A 17 -4.05 -7.95 -14.56
C SER A 17 -4.86 -6.67 -14.73
N THR A 18 -5.17 -6.33 -15.98
CA THR A 18 -6.20 -5.32 -16.29
C THR A 18 -7.60 -5.93 -16.38
N GLU A 19 -7.69 -7.27 -16.32
CA GLU A 19 -8.95 -8.02 -16.39
C GLU A 19 -9.44 -8.33 -14.98
N TYR A 20 -10.76 -8.29 -14.80
CA TYR A 20 -11.40 -8.73 -13.57
C TYR A 20 -11.18 -10.24 -13.39
N ILE A 21 -10.54 -10.62 -12.29
CA ILE A 21 -10.34 -12.02 -11.91
C ILE A 21 -11.34 -12.38 -10.83
N GLU A 22 -12.13 -13.44 -11.06
CA GLU A 22 -13.11 -13.92 -10.09
C GLU A 22 -12.44 -14.60 -8.87
N GLY A 23 -13.04 -14.38 -7.70
CA GLY A 23 -12.57 -14.92 -6.43
C GLY A 23 -11.54 -14.04 -5.72
N SER A 24 -11.29 -14.36 -4.46
CA SER A 24 -10.28 -13.72 -3.60
C SER A 24 -8.87 -14.23 -3.92
N GLY A 25 -7.85 -13.51 -3.46
CA GLY A 25 -6.46 -13.97 -3.55
C GLY A 25 -6.26 -15.35 -2.90
N GLU A 26 -6.91 -15.62 -1.76
CA GLU A 26 -6.87 -16.93 -1.09
C GLU A 26 -7.46 -18.04 -1.96
N GLU A 27 -8.60 -17.80 -2.62
CA GLU A 27 -9.23 -18.76 -3.54
C GLU A 27 -8.36 -19.08 -4.77
N ASN A 28 -7.41 -18.20 -5.08
CA ASN A 28 -6.48 -18.32 -6.19
C ASN A 28 -5.05 -18.71 -5.75
N GLY A 29 -4.86 -19.14 -4.50
CA GLY A 29 -3.58 -19.66 -4.00
C GLY A 29 -2.58 -18.57 -3.56
N PHE A 30 -3.01 -17.32 -3.43
CA PHE A 30 -2.22 -16.21 -2.93
C PHE A 30 -2.50 -15.96 -1.46
N SER A 31 -1.48 -15.48 -0.75
CA SER A 31 -1.64 -15.12 0.66
C SER A 31 -2.49 -13.86 0.80
N LYS A 32 -3.44 -13.86 1.75
CA LYS A 32 -4.26 -12.69 2.05
C LYS A 32 -3.38 -11.50 2.44
N GLY A 33 -3.57 -10.38 1.75
CA GLY A 33 -2.80 -9.16 1.99
C GLY A 33 -1.38 -9.19 1.41
N ALA A 34 -1.03 -10.13 0.53
CA ALA A 34 0.25 -10.12 -0.18
C ALA A 34 0.48 -8.76 -0.86
N PHE A 35 1.74 -8.31 -0.83
CA PHE A 35 2.19 -7.12 -1.54
C PHE A 35 2.14 -7.34 -3.04
N ASP A 36 1.94 -6.27 -3.81
CA ASP A 36 1.87 -6.36 -5.26
C ASP A 36 3.24 -6.61 -5.89
N LEU A 37 4.27 -5.93 -5.40
CA LEU A 37 5.62 -5.96 -5.96
C LEU A 37 6.68 -6.21 -4.87
N TYR A 38 7.72 -6.94 -5.23
CA TYR A 38 8.97 -7.06 -4.48
C TYR A 38 10.12 -6.59 -5.35
N VAL A 39 11.05 -5.82 -4.77
CA VAL A 39 12.28 -5.34 -5.42
C VAL A 39 13.46 -6.01 -4.71
N PRO A 40 13.91 -7.20 -5.17
CA PRO A 40 14.91 -8.01 -4.46
C PRO A 40 16.22 -7.27 -4.25
N ASP A 41 16.64 -6.49 -5.25
CA ASP A 41 17.89 -5.72 -5.22
C ASP A 41 17.94 -4.68 -4.09
N ARG A 42 16.77 -4.32 -3.53
CA ARG A 42 16.59 -3.28 -2.51
C ARG A 42 15.93 -3.78 -1.23
N ASP A 43 15.61 -5.08 -1.17
CA ASP A 43 14.87 -5.71 -0.09
C ASP A 43 13.63 -4.90 0.33
N ALA A 44 12.85 -4.53 -0.68
CA ALA A 44 11.73 -3.61 -0.54
C ALA A 44 10.44 -4.18 -1.14
N TYR A 45 9.34 -4.01 -0.42
CA TYR A 45 8.00 -4.36 -0.90
C TYR A 45 7.21 -3.10 -1.24
N VAL A 46 6.43 -3.18 -2.32
CA VAL A 46 5.52 -2.11 -2.74
C VAL A 46 4.12 -2.69 -2.86
N GLU A 47 3.20 -2.10 -2.09
CA GLU A 47 1.76 -2.27 -2.24
C GLU A 47 1.23 -1.08 -3.04
N VAL A 48 0.44 -1.34 -4.08
CA VAL A 48 -0.24 -0.31 -4.85
C VAL A 48 -1.73 -0.35 -4.51
N THR A 49 -2.23 0.73 -3.91
CA THR A 49 -3.65 0.87 -3.57
C THR A 49 -4.23 2.07 -4.31
N GLY A 50 -5.42 1.90 -4.86
CA GLY A 50 -6.22 2.98 -5.44
C GLY A 50 -7.55 3.09 -4.73
N THR A 51 -8.37 4.04 -5.18
CA THR A 51 -9.78 4.09 -4.78
C THR A 51 -10.65 4.42 -5.98
N ASP A 52 -11.88 3.94 -5.95
CA ASP A 52 -12.87 4.19 -7.00
C ASP A 52 -13.62 5.52 -6.83
N VAL A 53 -13.32 6.27 -5.76
CA VAL A 53 -13.97 7.57 -5.48
C VAL A 53 -13.00 8.73 -5.62
N PRO A 54 -13.42 9.89 -6.15
CA PRO A 54 -12.55 11.06 -6.20
C PRO A 54 -12.13 11.48 -4.79
N ILE A 55 -10.83 11.45 -4.50
CA ILE A 55 -10.26 11.93 -3.25
C ILE A 55 -9.33 13.10 -3.51
N SER A 56 -9.44 14.10 -2.64
CA SER A 56 -8.63 15.31 -2.72
C SER A 56 -7.21 15.08 -2.17
N PRO A 57 -6.23 15.93 -2.53
CA PRO A 57 -4.91 15.99 -1.90
C PRO A 57 -4.94 16.14 -0.36
N SER A 58 -6.03 16.69 0.19
CA SER A 58 -6.24 16.84 1.64
C SER A 58 -6.96 15.66 2.32
N SER A 59 -7.47 14.71 1.55
CA SER A 59 -8.21 13.57 2.09
C SER A 59 -7.27 12.58 2.78
N GLU A 60 -7.75 11.97 3.86
CA GLU A 60 -7.10 10.81 4.48
C GLU A 60 -7.11 9.62 3.51
N MET A 61 -6.07 8.79 3.60
CA MET A 61 -5.99 7.52 2.88
C MET A 61 -6.41 6.41 3.83
N TRP A 62 -7.20 5.46 3.35
CA TRP A 62 -7.67 4.33 4.14
C TRP A 62 -6.97 3.06 3.68
N VAL A 63 -6.17 2.48 4.56
CA VAL A 63 -5.43 1.25 4.30
C VAL A 63 -6.03 0.13 5.14
N ARG A 64 -6.28 -1.04 4.55
CA ARG A 64 -6.82 -2.18 5.30
C ARG A 64 -5.79 -2.66 6.35
N PRO A 65 -6.21 -3.01 7.58
CA PRO A 65 -5.29 -3.38 8.65
C PRO A 65 -4.40 -4.58 8.30
N ASP A 66 -4.93 -5.56 7.59
CA ASP A 66 -4.18 -6.76 7.18
C ASP A 66 -2.98 -6.42 6.27
N LYS A 67 -3.08 -5.37 5.44
CA LYS A 67 -1.96 -4.88 4.65
C LYS A 67 -0.85 -4.26 5.52
N ILE A 68 -1.22 -3.59 6.61
CA ILE A 68 -0.26 -3.03 7.58
C ILE A 68 0.33 -4.13 8.48
N GLU A 69 -0.44 -5.17 8.80
CA GLU A 69 0.02 -6.30 9.62
C GLU A 69 1.13 -7.11 8.94
N GLN A 70 1.05 -7.27 7.61
CA GLN A 70 2.11 -7.91 6.82
C GLN A 70 3.46 -7.21 6.99
N ILE A 71 3.45 -5.88 7.17
CA ILE A 71 4.65 -5.07 7.40
C ILE A 71 5.37 -5.45 8.70
N ILE A 72 4.62 -5.93 9.69
CA ILE A 72 5.20 -6.38 10.96
C ILE A 72 5.78 -7.79 10.83
N ALA A 73 5.21 -8.62 9.96
CA ALA A 73 5.64 -10.00 9.74
C ALA A 73 6.96 -10.09 8.95
N GLN A 74 7.17 -9.16 8.01
CA GLN A 74 8.30 -9.11 7.07
C GLN A 74 9.56 -8.44 7.66
N ARG A 75 10.16 -9.08 8.66
CA ARG A 75 11.27 -8.54 9.50
C ARG A 75 12.40 -7.85 8.71
N GLY A 76 12.40 -6.52 8.70
CA GLY A 76 13.58 -5.70 8.35
C GLY A 76 13.54 -5.03 6.98
N GLU A 77 12.50 -5.29 6.20
CA GLU A 77 12.35 -4.79 4.83
C GLU A 77 11.69 -3.40 4.83
N LYS A 78 12.13 -2.51 3.92
CA LYS A 78 11.47 -1.21 3.70
C LYS A 78 10.18 -1.44 2.93
N MET A 79 9.09 -0.85 3.40
CA MET A 79 7.78 -1.08 2.78
C MET A 79 7.12 0.21 2.41
N PHE A 80 6.65 0.25 1.18
CA PHE A 80 6.00 1.41 0.60
C PHE A 80 4.57 1.06 0.20
N VAL A 81 3.63 1.88 0.65
CA VAL A 81 2.27 1.84 0.11
C VAL A 81 2.14 3.02 -0.86
N ALA A 82 2.04 2.73 -2.15
CA ALA A 82 1.78 3.71 -3.18
C ALA A 82 0.26 3.86 -3.34
N HIS A 83 -0.27 5.00 -2.89
CA HIS A 83 -1.68 5.33 -3.04
C HIS A 83 -1.90 6.24 -4.24
N VAL A 84 -2.64 5.75 -5.23
CA VAL A 84 -2.93 6.45 -6.49
C VAL A 84 -4.25 7.22 -6.37
N LEU A 85 -4.20 8.51 -6.69
CA LEU A 85 -5.34 9.42 -6.73
C LEU A 85 -5.62 9.78 -8.20
N ASP A 86 -6.45 8.97 -8.85
CA ASP A 86 -6.70 9.05 -10.31
C ASP A 86 -7.22 10.41 -10.77
N SER A 87 -8.01 11.10 -9.95
CA SER A 87 -8.59 12.40 -10.33
C SER A 87 -7.59 13.55 -10.40
N GLU A 88 -6.41 13.40 -9.80
CA GLU A 88 -5.41 14.46 -9.63
C GLU A 88 -4.01 14.04 -10.13
N GLU A 89 -3.89 12.89 -10.79
CA GLU A 89 -2.60 12.29 -11.21
C GLU A 89 -1.56 12.25 -10.06
N LEU A 90 -2.01 12.08 -8.82
CA LEU A 90 -1.18 12.18 -7.63
C LEU A 90 -0.91 10.81 -7.03
N ILE A 91 0.37 10.47 -6.85
CA ILE A 91 0.80 9.28 -6.11
C ILE A 91 1.38 9.72 -4.77
N ARG A 92 0.79 9.23 -3.67
CA ARG A 92 1.34 9.38 -2.32
C ARG A 92 2.02 8.08 -1.90
N VAL A 93 3.19 8.21 -1.30
CA VAL A 93 3.94 7.07 -0.78
C VAL A 93 3.83 7.06 0.73
N ILE A 94 3.50 5.93 1.32
CA ILE A 94 3.51 5.73 2.77
C ILE A 94 4.74 4.88 3.11
N ASP A 95 5.75 5.50 3.70
CA ASP A 95 6.98 4.85 4.16
C ASP A 95 6.74 4.21 5.52
N LEU A 96 6.58 2.88 5.54
CA LEU A 96 6.21 2.13 6.72
C LEU A 96 7.33 1.21 7.16
N ASP A 97 7.81 1.44 8.37
CA ASP A 97 8.64 0.50 9.11
C ASP A 97 7.80 -0.26 10.16
N PRO A 98 8.33 -1.34 10.76
CA PRO A 98 7.58 -2.12 11.76
C PRO A 98 7.18 -1.32 13.01
N VAL A 99 7.86 -0.21 13.32
CA VAL A 99 7.55 0.64 14.49
C VAL A 99 6.30 1.48 14.18
N THR A 100 6.29 2.10 13.02
CA THR A 100 5.20 2.93 12.49
C THR A 100 3.96 2.08 12.25
N ALA A 101 4.12 0.89 11.67
CA ALA A 101 3.02 -0.07 11.48
C ALA A 101 2.34 -0.43 12.81
N LYS A 102 3.13 -0.74 13.86
CA LYS A 102 2.60 -1.03 15.21
C LYS A 102 1.88 0.18 15.80
N TYR A 103 2.45 1.37 15.67
CA TYR A 103 1.82 2.61 16.16
C TYR A 103 0.46 2.85 15.48
N LEU A 104 0.41 2.73 14.15
CA LEU A 104 -0.79 2.92 13.35
C LEU A 104 -1.90 1.92 13.74
N LEU A 105 -1.54 0.64 13.91
CA LEU A 105 -2.49 -0.39 14.33
C LEU A 105 -2.97 -0.20 15.78
N ALA A 106 -2.14 0.32 16.67
CA ALA A 106 -2.51 0.51 18.08
C ALA A 106 -3.37 1.77 18.33
N THR A 107 -3.47 2.69 17.35
CA THR A 107 -4.13 3.99 17.54
C THR A 107 -5.62 3.91 17.14
N GLU A 108 -6.51 3.80 18.13
CA GLU A 108 -7.96 3.65 17.88
C GLU A 108 -8.58 4.83 17.13
N ASP A 109 -8.12 6.06 17.36
CA ASP A 109 -8.61 7.27 16.68
C ASP A 109 -8.31 7.28 15.16
N ARG A 110 -7.49 6.35 14.69
CA ARG A 110 -7.21 6.13 13.27
C ARG A 110 -8.11 5.04 12.65
N ARG A 111 -8.92 4.34 13.45
CA ARG A 111 -9.79 3.28 12.95
C ARG A 111 -11.04 3.86 12.31
N VAL A 112 -11.23 3.57 11.04
CA VAL A 112 -12.43 3.95 10.28
C VAL A 112 -13.21 2.69 9.94
N ARG A 113 -14.53 2.71 10.16
CA ARG A 113 -15.39 1.54 9.97
C ARG A 113 -16.55 1.85 9.02
N PRO A 114 -16.27 2.09 7.72
CA PRO A 114 -17.29 2.46 6.76
C PRO A 114 -18.15 1.24 6.39
N THR A 115 -19.30 1.51 5.76
CA THR A 115 -20.08 0.49 5.07
C THR A 115 -19.88 0.66 3.57
N ILE A 116 -19.25 -0.33 2.93
CA ILE A 116 -18.95 -0.34 1.49
C ILE A 116 -19.67 -1.53 0.89
N ASN A 117 -20.50 -1.31 -0.13
CA ASN A 117 -21.29 -2.36 -0.78
C ASN A 117 -22.09 -3.26 0.20
N GLY A 118 -22.59 -2.67 1.30
CA GLY A 118 -23.34 -3.38 2.33
C GLY A 118 -22.49 -4.10 3.39
N ASN A 119 -21.18 -4.18 3.19
CA ASN A 119 -20.25 -4.79 4.14
C ASN A 119 -19.68 -3.73 5.07
N ARG A 120 -19.66 -4.02 6.37
CA ARG A 120 -18.94 -3.20 7.34
C ARG A 120 -17.48 -3.61 7.30
N GLU A 121 -16.64 -2.69 6.88
CA GLU A 121 -15.21 -2.90 6.75
C GLU A 121 -14.45 -2.10 7.82
N GLU A 122 -13.17 -2.40 7.98
CA GLU A 122 -12.29 -1.66 8.88
C GLU A 122 -11.03 -1.23 8.13
N TYR A 123 -10.63 0.02 8.36
CA TYR A 123 -9.45 0.65 7.79
C TYR A 123 -8.68 1.43 8.85
N VAL A 124 -7.40 1.67 8.56
CA VAL A 124 -6.56 2.63 9.27
C VAL A 124 -6.44 3.88 8.40
N ALA A 125 -6.84 5.02 8.97
CA ALA A 125 -6.70 6.33 8.36
C ALA A 125 -5.27 6.87 8.50
N ILE A 126 -4.69 7.18 7.35
CA ILE A 126 -3.38 7.83 7.21
C ILE A 126 -3.62 9.25 6.72
N ARG A 127 -3.17 10.23 7.50
CA ARG A 127 -3.37 11.64 7.19
C ARG A 127 -2.32 12.09 6.19
N PRO A 128 -2.65 12.98 5.24
CA PRO A 128 -1.67 13.52 4.30
C PRO A 128 -0.50 14.24 4.98
N THR A 129 -0.70 14.73 6.21
CA THR A 129 0.31 15.44 6.99
C THR A 129 1.13 14.53 7.90
N ASP A 130 0.85 13.22 7.93
CA ASP A 130 1.63 12.29 8.74
C ASP A 130 3.09 12.25 8.23
N PRO A 131 4.10 12.14 9.12
CA PRO A 131 5.51 12.24 8.73
C PRO A 131 5.99 11.11 7.83
N TRP A 132 5.28 9.98 7.80
CA TRP A 132 5.52 8.83 6.92
C TRP A 132 4.83 8.95 5.56
N VAL A 133 4.05 10.00 5.30
CA VAL A 133 3.53 10.30 3.96
C VAL A 133 4.57 11.12 3.20
N LYS A 134 4.99 10.58 2.06
CA LYS A 134 6.09 11.07 1.23
C LYS A 134 5.63 11.26 -0.22
N PRO A 135 6.27 12.17 -0.98
CA PRO A 135 6.08 12.24 -2.43
C PRO A 135 6.65 11.00 -3.12
N LEU A 136 6.19 10.72 -4.34
CA LEU A 136 6.72 9.63 -5.18
C LEU A 136 8.25 9.68 -5.36
N THR A 137 8.84 10.87 -5.41
CA THR A 137 10.30 11.04 -5.55
C THR A 137 11.07 10.35 -4.42
N TYR A 138 10.50 10.29 -3.21
CA TYR A 138 11.12 9.60 -2.08
C TYR A 138 11.25 8.10 -2.31
N LEU A 139 10.24 7.47 -2.92
CA LEU A 139 10.29 6.06 -3.32
C LEU A 139 11.37 5.86 -4.39
N ILE A 140 11.36 6.70 -5.43
CA ILE A 140 12.34 6.61 -6.53
C ILE A 140 13.77 6.74 -6.01
N GLU A 141 14.04 7.77 -5.19
CA GLU A 141 15.35 7.99 -4.58
C GLU A 141 15.74 6.83 -3.64
N GLY A 142 14.78 6.32 -2.86
CA GLY A 142 14.99 5.19 -1.96
C GLY A 142 15.27 3.87 -2.67
N LEU A 143 14.78 3.68 -3.89
CA LEU A 143 15.05 2.52 -4.74
C LEU A 143 16.28 2.70 -5.63
N GLN A 144 16.84 3.90 -5.74
CA GLN A 144 18.04 4.19 -6.55
C GLN A 144 19.35 4.13 -5.74
N ASN A 145 19.32 4.42 -4.44
CA ASN A 145 20.49 4.41 -3.53
C ASN A 145 20.65 3.12 -2.71
#